data_AF-A0A1C4Z3L9-F1
#
_entry.id   AF-A0A1C4Z3L9-F1
#
_cell.length_a   1.000
_cell.length_b   1.000
_cell.length_c   1.000
_cell.angle_alpha   90.00
_cell.angle_beta   90.00
_cell.angle_gamma   90.00
#
_symmetry.space_group_name_H-M   'P 1'
#
loop_
_entity.id
_entity.type
_entity.pdbx_description
1 polymer ?
#
loop_
_entity_poly.entity_id
_entity_poly.type
_entity_poly.pdbx_seq_one_letter_code
_entity_poly.pdbx_strand_id
1 'polypeptide(L)'
;MLTEGFAQLCDRAADAGMDVQLEFVPVFGVPNLDLLRSIPAEYLWSAQLADGAREPQGESLADDGLNYRAFAGEGDIPLVDVLRILAEKGNLRQAGPETFSRVADAMDPVEAGRRDGETTRAVLARAGIAVPKRP
;
A
#
# COMPACT_ATOMS: atom_id res chain seq x y z
N MET A 1 -0.03 -9.55 -20.65
CA MET A 1 -0.72 -8.38 -20.02
C MET A 1 -0.11 -8.11 -18.65
N LEU A 2 -0.28 -6.91 -18.08
CA LEU A 2 0.32 -6.55 -16.78
C LEU A 2 -0.08 -7.51 -15.65
N THR A 3 -1.34 -7.93 -15.62
CA THR A 3 -1.86 -8.91 -14.66
C THR A 3 -1.24 -10.30 -14.82
N GLU A 4 -0.98 -10.75 -16.05
CA GLU A 4 -0.31 -12.04 -16.30
C GLU A 4 1.16 -12.01 -15.85
N GLY A 5 1.87 -10.90 -16.12
CA GLY A 5 3.25 -10.73 -15.65
C GLY A 5 3.34 -10.67 -14.13
N PHE A 6 2.38 -10.00 -13.49
CA PHE A 6 2.26 -9.96 -12.03
C PHE A 6 1.98 -11.35 -11.45
N ALA A 7 1.06 -12.11 -12.03
CA ALA A 7 0.78 -13.48 -11.62
C ALA A 7 2.03 -14.37 -11.68
N GLN A 8 2.78 -14.32 -12.79
CA GLN A 8 4.04 -15.07 -12.93
C GLN A 8 5.09 -14.68 -11.88
N LEU A 9 5.17 -13.40 -11.52
CA LEU A 9 6.04 -12.94 -10.44
C LEU A 9 5.60 -13.51 -9.09
N CYS A 10 4.31 -13.46 -8.78
CA CYS A 10 3.76 -14.01 -7.54
C CYS A 10 3.98 -15.51 -7.44
N ASP A 11 3.72 -16.28 -8.49
CA ASP A 11 3.95 -17.72 -8.53
C ASP A 11 5.43 -18.04 -8.26
N ARG A 12 6.34 -17.28 -8.89
CA ARG A 12 7.79 -17.49 -8.74
C ARG A 12 8.32 -17.08 -7.38
N ALA A 13 7.74 -16.06 -6.76
CA ALA A 13 8.04 -15.68 -5.38
C ALA A 13 7.58 -16.76 -4.40
N ALA A 14 6.37 -17.29 -4.61
CA ALA A 14 5.80 -18.36 -3.80
C ALA A 14 6.63 -19.66 -3.87
N ASP A 15 7.14 -20.02 -5.06
CA ASP A 15 8.07 -21.15 -5.24
C ASP A 15 9.34 -21.01 -4.37
N ALA A 16 9.73 -19.78 -4.04
CA ALA A 16 10.87 -19.46 -3.20
C ALA A 16 10.51 -19.18 -1.73
N GLY A 17 9.23 -19.38 -1.33
CA GLY A 17 8.74 -19.11 0.02
C GLY A 17 8.65 -17.62 0.36
N MET A 18 8.49 -16.76 -0.65
CA MET A 18 8.37 -15.31 -0.50
C MET A 18 6.98 -14.82 -0.92
N ASP A 19 6.47 -13.83 -0.20
CA ASP A 19 5.24 -13.13 -0.55
C ASP A 19 5.55 -11.82 -1.27
N VAL A 20 4.74 -11.49 -2.29
CA VAL A 20 4.77 -10.17 -2.93
C VAL A 20 3.87 -9.22 -2.13
N GLN A 21 4.40 -8.04 -1.81
CA GLN A 21 3.65 -6.98 -1.14
C GLN A 21 3.09 -6.00 -2.17
N LEU A 22 1.80 -5.71 -2.08
CA LEU A 22 1.17 -4.69 -2.90
C LEU A 22 1.40 -3.32 -2.26
N GLU A 23 2.02 -2.42 -3.00
CA GLU A 23 1.99 -1.00 -2.72
C GLU A 23 1.12 -0.31 -3.78
N PHE A 24 0.03 0.34 -3.36
CA PHE A 24 -0.84 1.04 -4.31
C PHE A 24 -0.34 2.47 -4.53
N VAL A 25 0.36 2.66 -5.64
CA VAL A 25 0.81 3.98 -6.09
C VAL A 25 0.23 4.21 -7.49
N PRO A 26 -0.68 5.20 -7.67
CA PRO A 26 -1.38 5.41 -8.95
C PRO A 26 -0.47 5.62 -10.18
N VAL A 27 0.77 6.05 -9.97
CA VAL A 27 1.75 6.28 -11.05
C VAL A 27 2.62 5.06 -11.37
N PHE A 28 2.43 3.94 -10.65
CA PHE A 28 3.15 2.67 -10.85
C PHE A 28 2.27 1.58 -11.47
N GLY A 29 2.57 0.31 -11.17
CA GLY A 29 1.99 -0.87 -11.82
C GLY A 29 0.50 -1.07 -11.62
N VAL A 30 -0.14 -0.47 -10.61
CA VAL A 30 -1.60 -0.56 -10.41
C VAL A 30 -2.19 0.85 -10.35
N PRO A 31 -2.48 1.47 -11.52
CA PRO A 31 -2.78 2.89 -11.58
C PRO A 31 -4.22 3.26 -11.20
N ASN A 32 -5.11 2.26 -11.12
CA ASN A 32 -6.53 2.48 -10.83
C ASN A 32 -7.19 1.27 -10.17
N LEU A 33 -8.39 1.51 -9.64
CA LEU A 33 -9.16 0.52 -8.90
C LEU A 33 -9.68 -0.62 -9.80
N ASP A 34 -9.91 -0.38 -11.08
CA ASP A 34 -10.41 -1.41 -12.00
C ASP A 34 -9.33 -2.47 -12.28
N LEU A 35 -8.08 -2.03 -12.47
CA LEU A 35 -6.96 -2.94 -12.59
C LEU A 35 -6.75 -3.71 -11.28
N LEU A 36 -6.81 -3.05 -10.12
CA LEU A 36 -6.75 -3.72 -8.82
C LEU A 36 -7.84 -4.81 -8.67
N ARG A 37 -9.07 -4.52 -9.10
CA ARG A 37 -10.18 -5.49 -9.08
C ARG A 37 -9.92 -6.69 -9.97
N SER A 38 -9.23 -6.52 -11.09
CA SER A 38 -8.94 -7.62 -12.02
C SER A 38 -7.84 -8.58 -11.53
N ILE A 39 -7.03 -8.19 -10.53
CA ILE A 39 -6.01 -9.07 -9.94
C ILE A 39 -6.70 -10.17 -9.10
N PRO A 40 -6.41 -11.47 -9.33
CA PRO A 40 -6.94 -12.57 -8.51
C PRO A 40 -6.64 -12.41 -7.01
N ALA A 41 -7.59 -12.82 -6.16
CA ALA A 41 -7.48 -12.66 -4.70
C ALA A 41 -6.28 -13.40 -4.10
N GLU A 42 -5.91 -14.56 -4.66
CA GLU A 42 -4.77 -15.37 -4.22
C GLU A 42 -3.43 -14.61 -4.25
N TYR A 43 -3.29 -13.58 -5.09
CA TYR A 43 -2.10 -12.75 -5.18
C TYR A 43 -2.10 -11.52 -4.27
N LEU A 44 -3.21 -11.23 -3.59
CA LEU A 44 -3.38 -10.03 -2.75
C LEU A 44 -3.31 -10.36 -1.26
N TRP A 45 -2.16 -10.91 -0.85
CA TRP A 45 -1.92 -11.38 0.51
C TRP A 45 -1.46 -10.29 1.47
N SER A 46 -0.66 -9.34 1.00
CA SER A 46 -0.06 -8.30 1.84
C SER A 46 -0.05 -6.93 1.18
N ALA A 47 -0.16 -5.87 1.98
CA ALA A 47 -0.12 -4.50 1.49
C ALA A 47 0.77 -3.59 2.34
N GLN A 48 1.53 -2.73 1.68
CA GLN A 48 2.26 -1.63 2.29
C GLN A 48 1.44 -0.35 2.13
N LEU A 49 1.26 0.38 3.24
CA LEU A 49 0.31 1.47 3.33
C LEU A 49 1.04 2.79 3.51
N ALA A 50 0.81 3.69 2.56
CA ALA A 50 1.09 5.10 2.64
C ALA A 50 0.02 5.83 1.83
N ASP A 51 0.02 7.15 1.90
CA ASP A 51 -0.76 8.00 1.02
C ASP A 51 0.17 8.93 0.23
N GLY A 52 -0.37 9.78 -0.61
CA GLY A 52 0.42 10.73 -1.38
C GLY A 52 -0.44 11.59 -2.29
N ALA A 53 0.19 12.54 -2.96
CA ALA A 53 -0.49 13.29 -4.01
C ALA A 53 -0.90 12.37 -5.16
N ARG A 54 -1.99 12.71 -5.86
CA ARG A 54 -2.41 11.99 -7.06
C ARG A 54 -1.41 12.14 -8.21
N GLU A 55 -0.81 13.32 -8.30
CA GLU A 55 0.17 13.68 -9.33
C GLU A 55 1.58 13.70 -8.74
N PRO A 56 2.61 13.31 -9.49
CA PRO A 56 4.01 13.43 -9.07
C PRO A 56 4.36 14.86 -8.63
N GLN A 57 5.09 14.98 -7.52
CA GLN A 57 5.61 16.21 -6.95
C GLN A 57 7.14 16.34 -7.10
N GLY A 58 7.84 15.20 -7.17
CA GLY A 58 9.29 15.15 -7.26
C GLY A 58 9.84 15.37 -8.67
N GLU A 59 11.17 15.40 -8.78
CA GLU A 59 11.86 15.50 -10.08
C GLU A 59 11.77 14.18 -10.89
N SER A 60 11.43 13.08 -10.21
CA SER A 60 11.25 11.76 -10.79
C SER A 60 10.34 10.91 -9.91
N LEU A 61 9.78 9.83 -10.47
CA LEU A 61 8.97 8.89 -9.67
C LEU A 61 9.76 8.23 -8.52
N ALA A 62 11.08 8.12 -8.65
CA ALA A 62 11.93 7.65 -7.58
C ALA A 62 12.03 8.68 -6.45
N ASP A 63 12.09 9.97 -6.79
CA ASP A 63 12.06 11.06 -5.81
C ASP A 63 10.69 11.09 -5.10
N ASP A 64 9.58 10.97 -5.83
CA ASP A 64 8.23 10.83 -5.28
C ASP A 64 8.12 9.68 -4.28
N GLY A 65 8.53 8.48 -4.69
CA GLY A 65 8.43 7.27 -3.88
C GLY A 65 9.27 7.28 -2.62
N LEU A 66 10.35 8.08 -2.58
CA LEU A 66 11.29 8.15 -1.46
C LEU A 66 11.12 9.39 -0.57
N ASN A 67 10.46 10.45 -1.05
CA ASN A 67 10.43 11.73 -0.34
C ASN A 67 9.03 12.32 -0.13
N TYR A 68 8.05 11.98 -0.96
CA TYR A 68 6.77 12.69 -1.04
C TYR A 68 5.56 11.84 -0.66
N ARG A 69 5.76 10.70 0.03
CA ARG A 69 4.64 10.00 0.64
C ARG A 69 4.05 10.84 1.79
N ALA A 70 2.75 10.67 2.00
CA ALA A 70 2.02 11.16 3.16
C ALA A 70 1.66 9.99 4.07
N PHE A 71 1.37 10.29 5.34
CA PHE A 71 0.79 9.29 6.24
C PHE A 71 -0.56 8.79 5.69
N ALA A 72 -0.89 7.54 5.97
CA ALA A 72 -2.08 6.88 5.44
C ALA A 72 -3.38 7.70 5.67
N GLY A 73 -4.10 8.04 4.60
CA GLY A 73 -5.33 8.81 4.65
C GLY A 73 -5.15 10.33 4.73
N GLU A 74 -3.92 10.84 4.66
CA GLU A 74 -3.60 12.27 4.63
C GLU A 74 -3.19 12.76 3.22
N GLY A 75 -3.37 11.94 2.18
CA GLY A 75 -3.13 12.29 0.78
C GLY A 75 -4.38 12.18 -0.09
N ASP A 76 -4.17 12.15 -1.41
CA ASP A 76 -5.20 12.15 -2.45
C ASP A 76 -5.44 10.76 -3.07
N ILE A 77 -4.69 9.73 -2.64
CA ILE A 77 -4.89 8.35 -3.11
C ILE A 77 -6.21 7.85 -2.52
N PRO A 78 -7.05 7.11 -3.29
CA PRO A 78 -8.28 6.52 -2.78
C PRO A 78 -8.01 5.28 -1.89
N LEU A 79 -7.14 5.44 -0.88
CA LEU A 79 -6.57 4.35 -0.08
C LEU A 79 -7.64 3.52 0.64
N VAL A 80 -8.71 4.16 1.14
CA VAL A 80 -9.81 3.43 1.79
C VAL A 80 -10.56 2.54 0.79
N ASP A 81 -10.74 2.98 -0.45
CA ASP A 81 -11.42 2.18 -1.47
C ASP A 81 -10.53 1.05 -1.98
N VAL A 82 -9.22 1.28 -2.08
CA VAL A 82 -8.21 0.22 -2.30
C VAL A 82 -8.35 -0.86 -1.21
N LEU A 83 -8.32 -0.45 0.06
CA LEU A 83 -8.44 -1.37 1.19
C LEU A 83 -9.78 -2.12 1.19
N ARG A 84 -10.90 -1.47 0.85
CA ARG A 84 -12.20 -2.15 0.70
C ARG A 84 -12.16 -3.23 -0.37
N ILE A 85 -11.55 -2.97 -1.52
CA ILE A 85 -11.39 -3.99 -2.58
C ILE A 85 -10.55 -5.17 -2.07
N LEU A 86 -9.48 -4.91 -1.33
CA LEU A 86 -8.66 -5.97 -0.72
C LEU A 86 -9.44 -6.79 0.31
N ALA A 87 -10.27 -6.12 1.13
CA ALA A 87 -11.13 -6.76 2.12
C ALA A 87 -12.21 -7.63 1.45
N GLU A 88 -12.86 -7.12 0.41
CA GLU A 88 -13.87 -7.85 -0.38
C GLU A 88 -13.28 -9.12 -1.03
N LYS A 89 -12.02 -9.07 -1.45
CA LYS A 89 -11.31 -10.23 -2.00
C LYS A 89 -10.95 -11.28 -0.94
N GLY A 90 -10.91 -10.90 0.35
CA GLY A 90 -10.86 -11.83 1.47
C GLY A 90 -9.54 -12.55 1.71
N ASN A 91 -8.44 -12.15 1.05
CA ASN A 91 -7.13 -12.81 1.19
C ASN A 91 -6.04 -11.95 1.87
N LEU A 92 -6.34 -10.71 2.27
CA LEU A 92 -5.38 -9.84 2.94
C LEU A 92 -5.03 -10.37 4.35
N ARG A 93 -3.77 -10.70 4.58
CA ARG A 93 -3.24 -11.24 5.85
C ARG A 93 -2.26 -10.32 6.56
N GLN A 94 -1.64 -9.39 5.84
CA GLN A 94 -0.65 -8.45 6.36
C GLN A 94 -0.93 -7.08 5.78
N ALA A 95 -0.97 -6.05 6.63
CA ALA A 95 -1.07 -4.67 6.18
C ALA A 95 -0.38 -3.77 7.20
N GLY A 96 0.56 -2.95 6.76
CA GLY A 96 1.37 -2.11 7.65
C GLY A 96 1.87 -0.85 6.96
N PRO A 97 2.33 0.14 7.74
CA PRO A 97 2.83 1.40 7.20
C PRO A 97 4.13 1.23 6.41
N GLU A 98 4.30 2.02 5.36
CA GLU A 98 5.55 2.22 4.62
C GLU A 98 5.65 3.68 4.15
N THR A 99 5.86 4.62 5.07
CA THR A 99 5.82 6.06 4.78
C THR A 99 7.22 6.66 4.60
N PHE A 100 7.76 6.62 3.37
CA PHE A 100 8.97 7.37 2.99
C PHE A 100 8.64 8.84 2.70
N SER A 101 8.94 9.72 3.65
CA SER A 101 8.46 11.10 3.62
C SER A 101 9.44 12.06 4.26
N ARG A 102 9.75 13.18 3.59
CA ARG A 102 10.51 14.28 4.20
C ARG A 102 9.81 14.86 5.43
N VAL A 103 8.47 14.78 5.47
CA VAL A 103 7.70 15.21 6.64
C VAL A 103 7.96 14.28 7.82
N ALA A 104 7.93 12.96 7.60
CA ALA A 104 8.23 11.98 8.64
C ALA A 104 9.71 12.04 9.06
N ASP A 105 10.64 12.22 8.11
CA ASP A 105 12.08 12.34 8.37
C ASP A 105 12.44 13.57 9.20
N ALA A 106 11.63 14.63 9.13
CA ALA A 106 11.82 15.85 9.92
C ALA A 106 11.20 15.77 11.32
N MET A 107 10.44 14.72 11.64
CA MET A 107 9.83 14.51 12.95
C MET A 107 10.78 13.79 13.93
N ASP A 108 10.46 13.84 15.21
CA ASP A 108 11.03 12.89 16.17
C ASP A 108 10.64 11.45 15.77
N PRO A 109 11.58 10.48 15.74
CA PRO A 109 11.29 9.13 15.25
C PRO A 109 10.20 8.38 16.03
N VAL A 110 10.08 8.61 17.34
CA VAL A 110 9.04 7.98 18.15
C VAL A 110 7.68 8.55 17.79
N GLU A 111 7.61 9.87 17.61
CA GLU A 111 6.39 10.55 17.20
C GLU A 111 5.97 10.20 15.77
N ALA A 112 6.94 10.10 14.85
CA ALA A 112 6.70 9.63 13.48
C ALA A 112 6.11 8.21 13.49
N GLY A 113 6.73 7.27 14.21
CA GLY A 113 6.24 5.90 14.31
C GLY A 113 4.85 5.80 14.99
N ARG A 114 4.59 6.62 16.01
CA ARG A 114 3.27 6.70 16.65
C ARG A 114 2.22 7.17 15.65
N ARG A 115 2.49 8.26 14.95
CA ARG A 115 1.57 8.84 13.96
C ARG A 115 1.31 7.87 12.81
N ASP A 116 2.34 7.26 12.25
CA ASP A 116 2.24 6.33 11.13
C ASP A 116 1.40 5.09 11.49
N GLY A 117 1.60 4.57 12.70
CA GLY A 117 0.76 3.51 13.24
C GLY A 117 -0.69 3.93 13.45
N GLU A 118 -0.95 5.14 13.94
CA GLU A 118 -2.31 5.65 14.19
C GLU A 118 -3.10 5.88 12.91
N THR A 119 -2.51 6.56 11.94
CA THR A 119 -3.13 6.85 10.65
C THR A 119 -3.41 5.55 9.88
N THR A 120 -2.45 4.61 9.88
CA THR A 120 -2.62 3.27 9.32
C THR A 120 -3.80 2.52 9.94
N ARG A 121 -3.88 2.47 11.28
CA ARG A 121 -5.01 1.83 11.98
C ARG A 121 -6.33 2.52 11.67
N ALA A 122 -6.33 3.85 11.54
CA ALA A 122 -7.53 4.62 11.22
C ALA A 122 -8.06 4.29 9.82
N VAL A 123 -7.21 4.19 8.79
CA VAL A 123 -7.66 3.83 7.43
C VAL A 123 -8.13 2.38 7.34
N LEU A 124 -7.45 1.45 8.03
CA LEU A 124 -7.90 0.05 8.12
C LEU A 124 -9.28 -0.04 8.77
N ALA A 125 -9.51 0.67 9.88
CA ALA A 125 -10.80 0.72 10.54
C ALA A 125 -11.90 1.32 9.65
N ARG A 126 -11.61 2.39 8.90
CA ARG A 126 -12.54 2.99 7.91
C ARG A 126 -12.90 2.04 6.77
N ALA A 127 -12.01 1.12 6.43
CA ALA A 127 -12.22 0.07 5.43
C ALA A 127 -12.89 -1.19 6.01
N GLY A 128 -13.17 -1.25 7.32
CA GLY A 128 -13.74 -2.42 7.98
C GLY A 128 -12.76 -3.57 8.20
N ILE A 129 -11.45 -3.29 8.17
CA ILE A 129 -10.38 -4.28 8.32
C ILE A 129 -9.85 -4.21 9.76
N ALA A 130 -9.88 -5.34 10.46
CA ALA A 130 -9.16 -5.47 11.71
C ALA A 130 -7.64 -5.48 11.43
N VAL A 131 -6.86 -4.80 12.27
CA VAL A 131 -5.40 -4.75 12.13
C VAL A 131 -4.84 -6.18 12.08
N PRO A 132 -4.19 -6.59 10.98
CA PRO A 132 -3.64 -7.92 10.89
C PRO A 132 -2.54 -8.11 11.92
N LYS A 133 -2.61 -9.18 12.70
CA LYS A 133 -1.58 -9.49 13.69
C LYS A 133 -0.37 -10.08 12.97
N ARG A 134 0.83 -9.69 13.41
CA ARG A 134 2.06 -10.39 13.00
C ARG A 134 1.92 -11.86 13.46
N PRO A 135 2.14 -12.84 12.56
CA PRO A 135 2.13 -14.25 12.94
C PRO A 135 3.17 -14.55 14.02
#